data_AF-A0A645BVT5-F1
#
_entry.id   AF-A0A645BVT5-F1
#
_cell.length_a   1.000
_cell.length_b   1.000
_cell.length_c   1.000
_cell.angle_alpha   90.00
_cell.angle_beta   90.00
_cell.angle_gamma   90.00
#
_symmetry.space_group_name_H-M   'P 1'
#
loop_
_entity.id
_entity.type
_entity.pdbx_description
1 polymer ?
#
loop_
_entity_poly.entity_id
_entity_poly.type
_entity_poly.pdbx_seq_one_letter_code
_entity_poly.pdbx_strand_id
1 'polypeptide(L)'
;MVSYELFNDFCYTALGHLHSPQRAGNENIRYSGSLLKYSFSEVKQRKGVNIINIDEKGIEDIAFRELVPMRDMRIIRGELKHLTDPVVYNAANREDYIKAILTDKGELLDPMRKLKSVYPNVMLLEVEDRGSKGDYFLSAKTSRNKSKLELFSEFYKYINDTELAQESSGVLAKIIEEVEKRGEDLEAN
;
A
#
# COMPACT_ATOMS: atom_id res chain seq x y z
N MET A 1 -17.49 9.40 17.09
CA MET A 1 -17.21 10.67 16.40
C MET A 1 -18.14 11.71 17.02
N VAL A 2 -17.63 12.88 17.42
CA VAL A 2 -18.45 13.92 18.07
C VAL A 2 -19.30 14.62 17.00
N SER A 3 -20.58 14.86 17.27
CA SER A 3 -21.47 15.56 16.33
C SER A 3 -21.01 17.01 16.15
N TYR A 4 -20.95 17.47 14.90
CA TYR A 4 -20.54 18.85 14.60
C TYR A 4 -21.56 19.89 15.09
N GLU A 5 -22.83 19.48 15.28
CA GLU A 5 -23.93 20.35 15.72
C GLU A 5 -23.68 20.94 17.11
N LEU A 6 -22.88 20.26 17.93
CA LEU A 6 -22.45 20.75 19.24
C LEU A 6 -21.60 22.02 19.16
N PHE A 7 -21.16 22.41 17.96
CA PHE A 7 -20.33 23.59 17.73
C PHE A 7 -21.05 24.72 16.99
N ASN A 8 -22.36 24.61 16.76
CA ASN A 8 -23.11 25.60 15.97
C ASN A 8 -23.16 27.00 16.61
N ASP A 9 -23.01 27.09 17.93
CA ASP A 9 -23.05 28.37 18.66
C ASP A 9 -21.73 29.16 18.54
N PHE A 10 -20.67 28.55 18.00
CA PHE A 10 -19.39 29.21 17.83
C PHE A 10 -19.25 29.83 16.45
N CYS A 11 -18.73 31.06 16.41
CA CYS A 11 -18.41 31.76 15.17
C CYS A 11 -17.43 30.92 14.30
N TYR A 12 -16.36 30.40 14.91
CA TYR A 12 -15.41 29.48 14.30
C TYR A 12 -14.98 28.41 15.30
N THR A 13 -14.82 27.17 14.84
CA THR A 13 -14.31 26.06 15.64
C THR A 13 -13.06 25.46 14.99
N ALA A 14 -11.93 25.65 15.66
CA ALA A 14 -10.65 25.06 15.27
C ALA A 14 -10.49 23.66 15.88
N LEU A 15 -10.59 22.62 15.05
CA LEU A 15 -10.36 21.23 15.44
C LEU A 15 -8.94 20.77 15.07
N GLY A 16 -8.46 19.78 15.82
CA GLY A 16 -7.15 19.14 15.64
C GLY A 16 -7.25 17.62 15.55
N HIS A 17 -6.16 16.89 15.82
CA HIS A 17 -6.08 15.42 15.79
C HIS A 17 -6.00 14.77 14.39
N LEU A 18 -6.81 15.21 13.42
CA LEU A 18 -6.76 14.66 12.06
C LEU A 18 -5.65 15.33 11.23
N HIS A 19 -4.87 14.52 10.51
CA HIS A 19 -3.76 15.01 9.68
C HIS A 19 -4.19 15.61 8.36
N SER A 20 -5.37 15.23 7.84
CA SER A 20 -5.94 15.86 6.64
C SER A 20 -6.64 17.15 7.01
N PRO A 21 -6.29 18.29 6.40
CA PRO A 21 -7.11 19.48 6.50
C PRO A 21 -8.48 19.18 5.90
N GLN A 22 -9.56 19.43 6.65
CA GLN A 22 -10.92 19.18 6.19
C GLN A 22 -11.94 19.92 7.05
N ARG A 23 -13.16 20.05 6.52
CA ARG A 23 -14.31 20.57 7.26
C ARG A 23 -15.03 19.48 8.04
N ALA A 24 -15.78 19.85 9.06
CA ALA A 24 -16.66 18.94 9.80
C ALA A 24 -18.10 19.49 9.81
N GLY A 25 -18.95 19.01 8.90
CA GLY A 25 -20.33 19.48 8.74
C GLY A 25 -20.41 20.87 8.11
N ASN A 26 -20.03 21.92 8.86
CA ASN A 26 -20.12 23.32 8.45
C ASN A 26 -18.80 23.89 7.89
N GLU A 27 -18.86 25.08 7.27
CA GLU A 27 -17.69 25.80 6.74
C GLU A 27 -16.74 26.29 7.83
N ASN A 28 -17.28 26.70 8.96
CA ASN A 28 -16.59 27.33 10.08
C ASN A 28 -16.05 26.33 11.12
N ILE A 29 -16.26 25.02 10.92
CA ILE A 29 -15.73 23.97 11.78
C ILE A 29 -14.68 23.20 10.97
N ARG A 30 -13.40 23.39 11.31
CA ARG A 30 -12.30 22.86 10.48
C ARG A 30 -11.26 22.13 11.28
N TYR A 31 -10.89 20.96 10.79
CA TYR A 31 -9.64 20.31 11.15
C TYR A 31 -8.50 21.02 10.41
N SER A 32 -7.54 21.53 11.18
CA SER A 32 -6.36 22.22 10.64
C SER A 32 -5.47 21.30 9.79
N GLY A 33 -5.45 20.00 10.08
CA GLY A 33 -4.51 19.09 9.47
C GLY A 33 -3.11 19.22 10.07
N SER A 34 -2.19 18.38 9.59
CA SER A 34 -0.77 18.53 9.88
C SER A 34 -0.10 19.53 8.93
N LEU A 35 1.04 20.09 9.34
CA LEU A 35 1.85 20.98 8.49
C LEU A 35 2.62 20.23 7.39
N LEU A 36 2.98 18.98 7.66
CA LEU A 36 3.73 18.09 6.77
C LEU A 36 3.02 16.74 6.67
N LYS A 37 3.37 15.98 5.62
CA LYS A 37 2.91 14.59 5.47
C LYS A 37 3.71 13.70 6.41
N TYR A 38 3.03 12.89 7.22
CA TYR A 38 3.68 11.95 8.15
C TYR A 38 3.62 10.49 7.69
N SER A 39 2.85 10.21 6.64
CA SER A 39 2.70 8.87 6.10
C SER A 39 2.41 8.90 4.59
N PHE A 40 2.71 7.79 3.91
CA PHE A 40 2.48 7.67 2.46
C PHE A 40 0.99 7.66 2.06
N SER A 41 0.05 7.49 2.98
CA SER A 41 -1.38 7.67 2.71
C SER A 41 -1.75 9.15 2.51
N GLU A 42 -0.90 10.07 2.97
CA GLU A 42 -1.12 11.51 2.91
C GLU A 42 -0.52 12.16 1.65
N VAL A 43 0.06 11.38 0.71
CA VAL A 43 0.77 11.89 -0.47
C VAL A 43 -0.08 12.80 -1.37
N LYS A 44 -1.40 12.57 -1.39
CA LYS A 44 -2.38 13.38 -2.14
C LYS A 44 -2.94 14.55 -1.34
N GLN A 45 -2.64 14.65 -0.05
CA GLN A 45 -3.16 15.73 0.80
C GLN A 45 -2.36 17.00 0.57
N ARG A 46 -3.08 18.11 0.41
CA ARG A 46 -2.51 19.46 0.45
C ARG A 46 -2.31 19.82 1.92
N LYS A 47 -1.10 20.22 2.29
CA LYS A 47 -0.78 20.63 3.66
C LYS A 47 -0.70 22.15 3.70
N GLY A 48 -1.16 22.74 4.80
CA GLY A 48 -1.29 24.17 4.85
C GLY A 48 -1.90 24.68 6.14
N VAL A 49 -2.16 25.98 6.15
CA VAL A 49 -2.80 26.67 7.27
C VAL A 49 -4.05 27.39 6.77
N ASN A 50 -5.06 27.47 7.62
CA ASN A 50 -6.19 28.38 7.37
C ASN A 50 -5.84 29.73 8.00
N ILE A 51 -5.96 30.79 7.22
CA ILE A 51 -5.97 32.18 7.69
C ILE A 51 -7.45 32.54 7.81
N ILE A 52 -7.87 32.94 9.02
CA ILE A 52 -9.26 33.27 9.32
C ILE A 52 -9.31 34.73 9.73
N ASN A 53 -10.06 35.54 8.99
CA ASN A 53 -10.36 36.92 9.37
C ASN A 53 -11.73 36.96 10.05
N ILE A 54 -11.77 37.54 11.25
CA ILE A 54 -12.97 37.62 12.09
C ILE A 54 -13.15 39.07 12.52
N ASP A 55 -14.36 39.59 12.36
CA ASP A 55 -14.78 40.92 12.80
C ASP A 55 -15.96 40.84 13.79
N GLU A 56 -16.55 42.00 14.08
CA GLU A 56 -17.72 42.14 14.96
C GLU A 56 -19.01 41.47 14.44
N LYS A 57 -19.09 41.15 13.14
CA LYS A 57 -20.21 40.45 12.50
C LYS A 57 -19.97 38.94 12.36
N GLY A 58 -18.73 38.48 12.55
CA GLY A 58 -18.34 37.08 12.55
C GLY A 58 -17.17 36.80 11.61
N ILE A 59 -17.19 35.66 10.92
CA ILE A 59 -16.14 35.31 9.95
C ILE A 59 -16.31 36.16 8.70
N GLU A 60 -15.30 36.96 8.37
CA GLU A 60 -15.21 37.69 7.11
C GLU A 60 -14.71 36.76 5.99
N ASP A 61 -13.60 36.04 6.24
CA ASP A 61 -13.05 35.07 5.29
C ASP A 61 -12.31 33.90 5.97
N ILE A 62 -12.14 32.83 5.18
CA ILE A 62 -11.27 31.70 5.51
C ILE A 62 -10.45 31.39 4.26
N ALA A 63 -9.15 31.69 4.28
CA ALA A 63 -8.23 31.42 3.19
C ALA A 63 -7.28 30.26 3.55
N PHE A 64 -7.26 29.20 2.75
CA PHE A 64 -6.27 28.14 2.90
C PHE A 64 -4.98 28.51 2.17
N ARG A 65 -3.87 28.59 2.91
CA ARG A 65 -2.52 28.80 2.37
C ARG A 65 -1.76 27.48 2.41
N GLU A 66 -1.49 26.95 1.22
CA GLU A 66 -0.72 25.72 1.05
C GLU A 66 0.76 25.97 1.37
N LEU A 67 1.36 25.02 2.08
CA LEU A 67 2.76 25.03 2.44
C LEU A 67 3.54 24.11 1.49
N VAL A 68 4.70 24.59 1.03
CA VAL A 68 5.62 23.82 0.20
C VAL A 68 6.74 23.28 1.09
N PRO A 69 6.84 21.95 1.28
CA PRO A 69 7.89 21.37 2.10
C PRO A 69 9.23 21.37 1.36
N MET A 70 10.34 21.35 2.10
CA MET A 70 11.68 21.17 1.53
C MET A 70 11.86 19.80 0.86
N ARG A 71 11.20 18.77 1.41
CA ARG A 71 11.14 17.40 0.91
C ARG A 71 9.70 16.94 1.02
N ASP A 72 9.10 16.55 -0.10
CA ASP A 72 7.75 15.98 -0.09
C ASP A 72 7.81 14.45 0.09
N MET A 73 6.65 13.81 0.30
CA MET A 73 6.52 12.36 0.23
C MET A 73 5.98 11.96 -1.14
N ARG A 74 6.64 11.01 -1.80
CA ARG A 74 6.19 10.46 -3.10
C ARG A 74 6.15 8.95 -3.09
N ILE A 75 5.19 8.41 -3.84
CA ILE A 75 5.14 6.99 -4.19
C ILE A 75 5.56 6.89 -5.66
N ILE A 76 6.64 6.17 -5.92
CA ILE A 76 7.07 5.84 -7.28
C ILE A 76 6.79 4.36 -7.53
N ARG A 77 6.36 4.02 -8.75
CA ARG A 77 6.01 2.65 -9.14
C ARG A 77 6.56 2.34 -10.52
N GLY A 78 7.19 1.18 -10.66
CA GLY A 78 7.74 0.70 -11.93
C GLY A 78 8.90 -0.27 -11.73
N GLU A 79 9.51 -0.70 -12.83
CA GLU A 79 10.68 -1.56 -12.79
C GLU A 79 11.90 -0.82 -12.23
N LEU A 80 12.78 -1.52 -11.53
CA LEU A 80 13.96 -0.93 -10.89
C LEU A 80 14.84 -0.19 -11.90
N LYS A 81 15.03 -0.76 -13.11
CA LYS A 81 15.80 -0.13 -14.18
C LYS A 81 15.16 1.17 -14.65
N HIS A 82 13.83 1.21 -14.75
CA HIS A 82 13.10 2.41 -15.15
C HIS A 82 13.17 3.48 -14.07
N LEU A 83 12.94 3.11 -12.81
CA LEU A 83 12.97 4.07 -11.69
C LEU A 83 14.36 4.67 -11.43
N THR A 84 15.42 4.00 -11.86
CA THR A 84 16.81 4.47 -11.77
C THR A 84 17.32 5.12 -13.07
N ASP A 85 16.45 5.32 -14.06
CA ASP A 85 16.79 6.02 -15.30
C ASP A 85 16.92 7.53 -15.06
N PRO A 86 17.98 8.20 -15.55
CA PRO A 86 18.17 9.64 -15.43
C PRO A 86 17.00 10.51 -15.91
N VAL A 87 16.30 10.09 -16.95
CA VAL A 87 15.12 10.82 -17.44
C VAL A 87 14.00 10.79 -16.40
N VAL A 88 13.84 9.66 -15.72
CA VAL A 88 12.77 9.46 -14.72
C VAL A 88 13.11 10.18 -13.41
N TYR A 89 14.31 9.95 -12.87
CA TYR A 89 14.63 10.49 -11.54
C TYR A 89 14.93 12.00 -11.54
N ASN A 90 15.31 12.59 -12.69
CA ASN A 90 15.51 14.04 -12.79
C ASN A 90 14.21 14.81 -13.05
N ALA A 91 13.09 14.12 -13.30
CA ALA A 91 11.79 14.77 -13.49
C ALA A 91 11.23 15.40 -12.19
N ALA A 92 11.80 15.07 -11.03
CA ALA A 92 11.34 15.55 -9.73
C ALA A 92 12.47 15.57 -8.69
N ASN A 93 12.18 16.10 -7.50
CA ASN A 93 13.17 16.22 -6.42
C ASN A 93 13.61 14.86 -5.87
N ARG A 94 14.87 14.48 -6.10
CA ARG A 94 15.45 13.21 -5.62
C ARG A 94 15.57 13.12 -4.11
N GLU A 95 15.56 14.26 -3.42
CA GLU A 95 15.65 14.35 -1.97
C GLU A 95 14.31 14.09 -1.26
N ASP A 96 13.21 13.93 -1.99
CA ASP A 96 11.92 13.58 -1.40
C ASP A 96 11.96 12.25 -0.65
N TYR A 97 11.06 12.09 0.31
CA TYR A 97 10.86 10.83 1.00
C TYR A 97 10.10 9.86 0.09
N ILE A 98 10.77 8.79 -0.32
CA ILE A 98 10.25 7.89 -1.35
C ILE A 98 9.75 6.57 -0.75
N LYS A 99 8.56 6.17 -1.16
CA LYS A 99 8.11 4.77 -1.17
C LYS A 99 8.23 4.27 -2.60
N ALA A 100 9.05 3.26 -2.83
CA ALA A 100 9.20 2.62 -4.14
C ALA A 100 8.38 1.33 -4.19
N ILE A 101 7.58 1.18 -5.23
CA ILE A 101 6.82 -0.04 -5.55
C ILE A 101 7.42 -0.65 -6.81
N LEU A 102 8.13 -1.76 -6.68
CA LEU A 102 8.79 -2.43 -7.80
C LEU A 102 7.85 -3.40 -8.49
N THR A 103 7.83 -3.34 -9.82
CA THR A 103 6.98 -4.20 -10.67
C THR A 103 7.76 -5.29 -11.40
N ASP A 104 9.08 -5.37 -11.16
CA ASP A 104 9.97 -6.35 -11.78
C ASP A 104 9.50 -7.80 -11.54
N LYS A 105 9.80 -8.69 -12.48
CA LYS A 105 9.57 -10.13 -12.34
C LYS A 105 10.83 -10.81 -11.81
N GLY A 106 10.67 -11.69 -10.83
CA GLY A 106 11.77 -12.48 -10.26
C GLY A 106 12.56 -11.75 -9.17
N GLU A 107 13.66 -12.37 -8.74
CA GLU A 107 14.51 -11.80 -7.70
C GLU A 107 15.35 -10.64 -8.20
N LEU A 108 15.41 -9.58 -7.40
CA LEU A 108 16.24 -8.41 -7.66
C LEU A 108 17.45 -8.39 -6.75
N LEU A 109 18.63 -8.22 -7.35
CA LEU A 109 19.86 -8.02 -6.59
C LEU A 109 19.94 -6.60 -6.03
N ASP A 110 19.95 -6.50 -4.70
CA ASP A 110 20.10 -5.28 -3.89
C ASP A 110 19.28 -4.06 -4.38
N PRO A 111 17.96 -4.20 -4.57
CA PRO A 111 17.12 -3.12 -5.11
C PRO A 111 17.18 -1.84 -4.27
N MET A 112 17.20 -1.98 -2.93
CA MET A 112 17.28 -0.84 -2.03
C MET A 112 18.58 -0.04 -2.20
N ARG A 113 19.71 -0.71 -2.45
CA ARG A 113 21.01 -0.04 -2.65
C ARG A 113 21.02 0.76 -3.96
N LYS A 114 20.49 0.17 -5.04
CA LYS A 114 20.36 0.84 -6.36
C LYS A 114 19.41 2.04 -6.29
N LEU A 115 18.29 1.92 -5.57
CA LEU A 115 17.40 3.06 -5.35
C LEU A 115 18.08 4.15 -4.53
N LYS A 116 18.76 3.81 -3.43
CA LYS A 116 19.46 4.78 -2.58
C LYS A 116 20.60 5.53 -3.27
N SER A 117 21.23 4.94 -4.30
CA SER A 117 22.24 5.67 -5.08
C SER A 117 21.68 6.85 -5.89
N VAL A 118 20.36 6.87 -6.11
CA VAL A 118 19.67 7.91 -6.89
C VAL A 118 18.73 8.75 -6.02
N TYR A 119 18.00 8.10 -5.11
CA TYR A 119 17.05 8.69 -4.18
C TYR A 119 17.55 8.47 -2.74
N PRO A 120 18.32 9.39 -2.16
CA PRO A 120 18.97 9.18 -0.86
C PRO A 120 17.98 8.88 0.28
N ASN A 121 16.76 9.40 0.17
CA ASN A 121 15.72 9.33 1.20
C ASN A 121 14.61 8.31 0.89
N VAL A 122 14.92 7.20 0.19
CA VAL A 122 13.99 6.06 0.09
C VAL A 122 13.77 5.47 1.48
N MET A 123 12.52 5.52 1.92
CA MET A 123 12.09 5.05 3.25
C MET A 123 11.51 3.65 3.21
N LEU A 124 10.78 3.32 2.13
CA LEU A 124 10.08 2.05 2.01
C LEU A 124 10.24 1.47 0.60
N LEU A 125 10.43 0.15 0.55
CA LEU A 125 10.47 -0.63 -0.67
C LEU A 125 9.39 -1.70 -0.57
N GLU A 126 8.48 -1.74 -1.54
CA GLU A 126 7.50 -2.80 -1.72
C GLU A 126 7.72 -3.43 -3.09
N VAL A 127 7.53 -4.74 -3.18
CA VAL A 127 7.39 -5.42 -4.46
C VAL A 127 5.91 -5.60 -4.70
N GLU A 128 5.45 -5.26 -5.90
CA GLU A 128 4.06 -5.40 -6.27
C GLU A 128 3.66 -6.87 -6.22
N ASP A 129 2.79 -7.19 -5.26
CA ASP A 129 2.19 -8.50 -5.12
C ASP A 129 1.23 -8.69 -6.29
N ARG A 130 1.63 -9.47 -7.29
CA ARG A 130 0.80 -9.82 -8.45
C ARG A 130 -0.26 -10.83 -8.02
N GLY A 131 -1.23 -10.35 -7.25
CA GLY A 131 -2.53 -10.96 -7.03
C GLY A 131 -2.55 -12.47 -6.84
N SER A 132 -2.44 -12.93 -5.59
CA SER A 132 -3.06 -14.19 -5.17
C SER A 132 -3.31 -14.33 -3.66
N LYS A 133 -2.92 -13.37 -2.82
CA LYS A 133 -3.17 -13.45 -1.35
C LYS A 133 -4.65 -13.30 -0.93
N GLY A 134 -5.52 -12.73 -1.77
CA GLY A 134 -6.93 -12.47 -1.43
C GLY A 134 -7.88 -13.65 -1.70
N ASP A 135 -7.69 -14.38 -2.80
CA ASP A 135 -8.65 -15.40 -3.26
C ASP A 135 -8.44 -16.77 -2.61
N TYR A 136 -7.25 -17.08 -2.10
CA TYR A 136 -7.00 -18.38 -1.47
C TYR A 136 -7.71 -18.54 -0.12
N PHE A 137 -7.93 -17.44 0.62
CA PHE A 137 -8.68 -17.49 1.88
C PHE A 137 -10.18 -17.81 1.64
N LEU A 138 -10.69 -17.48 0.45
CA LEU A 138 -12.04 -17.86 0.00
C LEU A 138 -12.07 -19.28 -0.58
N SER A 139 -11.01 -19.71 -1.27
CA SER A 139 -10.89 -21.06 -1.85
C SER A 139 -10.75 -22.17 -0.80
N ALA A 140 -10.11 -21.89 0.34
CA ALA A 140 -9.98 -22.87 1.43
C ALA A 140 -11.33 -23.30 2.03
N LYS A 141 -12.38 -22.46 1.94
CA LYS A 141 -13.75 -22.84 2.34
C LYS A 141 -14.44 -23.78 1.34
N THR A 142 -13.94 -23.86 0.10
CA THR A 142 -14.50 -24.67 -1.00
C THR A 142 -13.74 -25.99 -1.22
N SER A 143 -12.72 -26.27 -0.39
CA SER A 143 -11.74 -27.35 -0.55
C SER A 143 -12.22 -28.77 -0.22
N ARG A 144 -13.50 -29.02 0.09
CA ARG A 144 -13.94 -30.37 0.54
C ARG A 144 -13.97 -31.44 -0.57
N ASN A 145 -13.87 -31.07 -1.84
CA ASN A 145 -14.02 -32.00 -2.97
C ASN A 145 -12.80 -32.06 -3.92
N LYS A 146 -11.64 -31.52 -3.54
CA LYS A 146 -10.43 -31.55 -4.39
C LYS A 146 -9.45 -32.63 -3.95
N SER A 147 -8.85 -33.31 -4.92
CA SER A 147 -7.75 -34.25 -4.68
C SER A 147 -6.48 -33.53 -4.22
N LYS A 148 -5.58 -34.25 -3.54
CA LYS A 148 -4.28 -33.71 -3.10
C LYS A 148 -3.43 -33.20 -4.27
N LEU A 149 -3.54 -33.87 -5.43
CA LEU A 149 -2.84 -33.47 -6.65
C LEU A 149 -3.37 -32.15 -7.20
N GLU A 150 -4.68 -31.95 -7.22
CA GLU A 150 -5.30 -30.69 -7.63
C GLU A 150 -4.91 -29.55 -6.68
N LEU A 151 -4.96 -29.78 -5.36
CA LEU A 151 -4.55 -28.80 -4.36
C LEU A 151 -3.08 -28.37 -4.53
N PHE A 152 -2.18 -29.34 -4.75
CA PHE A 152 -0.78 -29.04 -5.01
C PHE A 152 -0.59 -28.34 -6.35
N SER A 153 -1.38 -28.69 -7.37
CA SER A 153 -1.25 -28.07 -8.69
C SER A 153 -1.67 -26.61 -8.68
N GLU A 154 -2.74 -26.30 -7.96
CA GLU A 154 -3.15 -24.92 -7.71
C GLU A 154 -2.11 -24.15 -6.89
N PHE A 155 -1.52 -24.79 -5.88
CA PHE A 155 -0.44 -24.19 -5.08
C PHE A 155 0.84 -23.94 -5.90
N TYR A 156 1.21 -24.87 -6.77
CA TYR A 156 2.37 -24.70 -7.65
C TYR A 156 2.16 -23.57 -8.64
N LYS A 157 0.97 -23.50 -9.25
CA LYS A 157 0.58 -22.41 -10.14
C LYS A 157 0.55 -21.07 -9.39
N TYR A 158 0.13 -21.07 -8.13
CA TYR A 158 0.16 -19.90 -7.24
C TYR A 158 1.59 -19.39 -6.97
N ILE A 159 2.55 -20.27 -6.70
CA ILE A 159 3.93 -19.85 -6.38
C ILE A 159 4.69 -19.42 -7.65
N ASN A 160 4.51 -20.15 -8.74
CA ASN A 160 5.39 -20.02 -9.91
C ASN A 160 4.76 -19.25 -11.09
N ASP A 161 3.48 -18.88 -11.00
CA ASP A 161 2.71 -18.22 -12.07
C ASP A 161 2.71 -19.02 -13.40
N THR A 162 2.95 -20.33 -13.31
CA THR A 162 3.06 -21.27 -14.44
C THR A 162 2.40 -22.61 -14.09
N GLU A 163 1.82 -23.28 -15.08
CA GLU A 163 1.25 -24.62 -14.89
C GLU A 163 2.33 -25.68 -14.69
N LEU A 164 2.02 -26.72 -13.89
CA LEU A 164 2.88 -27.88 -13.76
C LEU A 164 3.03 -28.58 -15.11
N ALA A 165 4.27 -28.79 -15.53
CA ALA A 165 4.57 -29.66 -16.66
C ALA A 165 4.00 -31.07 -16.42
N GLN A 166 3.51 -31.72 -17.48
CA GLN A 166 2.91 -33.06 -17.40
C GLN A 166 3.86 -34.09 -16.79
N GLU A 167 5.16 -34.00 -17.08
CA GLU A 167 6.19 -34.88 -16.50
C GLU A 167 6.27 -34.73 -14.98
N SER A 168 6.28 -33.50 -14.46
CA SER A 168 6.32 -33.20 -13.02
C SER A 168 5.04 -33.63 -12.30
N SER A 169 3.88 -33.50 -12.96
CA SER A 169 2.59 -33.96 -12.44
C SER A 169 2.57 -35.48 -12.26
N GLY A 170 3.12 -36.23 -13.23
CA GLY A 170 3.21 -37.69 -13.15
C GLY A 170 4.14 -38.20 -12.04
N VAL A 171 5.23 -37.49 -11.76
CA VAL A 171 6.12 -37.82 -10.63
C VAL A 171 5.42 -37.55 -9.30
N LEU A 172 4.74 -36.42 -9.18
CA LEU A 172 4.02 -36.05 -7.97
C LEU A 172 2.86 -37.02 -7.65
N ALA A 173 2.12 -37.45 -8.66
CA ALA A 173 1.05 -38.44 -8.50
C ALA A 173 1.58 -39.74 -7.87
N LYS A 174 2.73 -40.23 -8.36
CA LYS A 174 3.38 -41.45 -7.84
C LYS A 174 3.84 -41.27 -6.39
N ILE A 175 4.42 -40.12 -6.05
CA ILE A 175 4.88 -39.84 -4.68
C ILE A 175 3.68 -39.77 -3.72
N ILE A 176 2.58 -39.13 -4.11
CA ILE A 176 1.36 -39.08 -3.29
C ILE A 176 0.80 -40.48 -3.06
N GLU A 177 0.72 -41.30 -4.10
CA GLU A 177 0.24 -42.69 -4.00
C GLU A 177 1.15 -43.56 -3.10
N GLU A 178 2.47 -43.40 -3.21
CA GLU A 178 3.45 -44.12 -2.39
C GLU A 178 3.35 -43.76 -0.90
N VAL A 179 3.15 -42.47 -0.59
CA VAL A 179 2.99 -41.99 0.78
C VAL A 179 1.64 -42.43 1.37
N GLU A 180 0.56 -42.46 0.58
CA GLU A 180 -0.75 -42.93 1.03
C GLU A 180 -0.74 -44.42 1.37
N LYS A 181 -0.17 -45.26 0.49
CA LYS A 181 -0.02 -46.71 0.76
C LYS A 181 0.77 -46.99 2.03
N ARG A 182 1.86 -46.23 2.24
CA ARG A 182 2.73 -46.40 3.41
C ARG A 182 2.08 -45.92 4.71
N GLY A 183 1.10 -45.02 4.63
CA GLY A 183 0.29 -44.57 5.76
C GLY A 183 -0.76 -45.61 6.19
N GLU A 184 -1.40 -46.28 5.23
CA GLU A 184 -2.37 -47.37 5.50
C GLU A 184 -1.69 -48.58 6.16
N ASP A 185 -0.47 -48.92 5.77
CA ASP A 185 0.33 -50.01 6.37
C ASP A 185 0.76 -49.71 7.83
N LEU A 186 0.79 -48.44 8.23
CA LEU A 186 1.15 -47.99 9.59
C LEU A 186 -0.06 -47.92 10.54
N GLU A 187 -1.29 -47.80 10.00
CA GLU A 187 -2.52 -47.84 10.80
C GLU A 187 -3.12 -49.25 10.93
N ALA A 188 -2.61 -50.23 10.17
CA ALA A 188 -3.04 -51.63 10.20
C ALA A 188 -2.19 -52.55 11.12
N ASN A 189 -1.24 -52.01 11.88
CA ASN A 189 -0.46 -52.69 12.93
C ASN A 189 -0.64 -51.99 14.28
#